data_AF-A0A9K3GPG3-F1
#
_entry.id   AF-A0A9K3GPG3-F1
#
_cell.length_a   1.000
_cell.length_b   1.000
_cell.length_c   1.000
_cell.angle_alpha   90.00
_cell.angle_beta   90.00
_cell.angle_gamma   90.00
#
_symmetry.space_group_name_H-M   'P 1'
#
loop_
_entity.id
_entity.type
_entity.pdbx_description
1 polymer ?
#
loop_
_entity_poly.entity_id
_entity_poly.type
_entity_poly.pdbx_seq_one_letter_code
_entity_poly.pdbx_strand_id
1 'polypeptide(L)'
;MGNGVYTTADPSIANMYAGQSGSLVVMRGLLSTDLTTQSTSDIFIYTKPDQLLCVAIVDFAADTESRDAAAAAAAQADRERARERAAMMAEMEQRERDHERNMVADWRAMMRGYIRSLQDCRQRVAPEANPSMRTQELVSHHIVTEQRQFESHLPVYLHKWRFDDDLRHHDILLVSAPTGSGKSTQLPQYIVDSIFPSDKRKVAVLEPRRVNCTSLAEQVTSERGGILGGEVGYSMGGQVRKLSHTTRIEYITHGLFARYTDCTWLRKNYCAIIVDEAHERTLEVDMSLALIKRTLSCAGDSLKLVICSATLGGDVIDSLRYYIDPSGTKSKVLTLPSHSFPVHVMYRDQSLLQPSDSTTTTGRVLTSAAVDTALQLFQESQSGNILVFLPGKYHLGVAFECLLTQLQSSSLTAPKKGGSGSWIGPF
;
A
#
# COMPACT_ATOMS: atom_id res chain seq x y z
N MET A 1 -35.65 18.97 23.64
CA MET A 1 -35.85 17.74 24.42
C MET A 1 -36.81 16.85 23.65
N GLY A 2 -36.30 15.72 23.15
CA GLY A 2 -37.05 14.52 22.78
C GLY A 2 -37.85 14.53 21.46
N ASN A 3 -37.82 13.37 20.80
CA ASN A 3 -38.65 12.98 19.66
C ASN A 3 -39.82 12.12 20.15
N GLY A 4 -41.00 12.29 19.56
CA GLY A 4 -42.02 11.23 19.48
C GLY A 4 -42.75 10.89 20.79
N VAL A 5 -43.87 10.19 20.63
CA VAL A 5 -44.79 9.72 21.68
C VAL A 5 -44.06 9.32 22.97
N TYR A 6 -44.41 9.97 24.08
CA TYR A 6 -43.87 9.65 25.40
C TYR A 6 -44.91 8.89 26.21
N THR A 7 -44.47 7.80 26.83
CA THR A 7 -45.23 7.06 27.84
C THR A 7 -44.65 7.39 29.20
N THR A 8 -45.42 8.02 30.10
CA THR A 8 -45.00 8.31 31.47
C THR A 8 -46.07 7.85 32.47
N ALA A 9 -45.63 7.26 33.57
CA ALA A 9 -46.51 6.87 34.67
C ALA A 9 -46.80 8.05 35.63
N ASP A 10 -46.11 9.18 35.47
CA ASP A 10 -46.28 10.37 36.30
C ASP A 10 -47.40 11.27 35.74
N PRO A 11 -48.56 11.39 36.41
CA PRO A 11 -49.70 12.18 35.94
C PRO A 11 -49.45 13.69 35.98
N SER A 12 -48.46 14.17 36.74
CA SER A 12 -48.15 15.61 36.82
C SER A 12 -47.58 16.17 35.51
N ILE A 13 -46.89 15.32 34.74
CA ILE A 13 -46.32 15.68 33.44
C ILE A 13 -47.41 15.99 32.42
N ALA A 14 -48.56 15.30 32.46
CA ALA A 14 -49.68 15.59 31.55
C ALA A 14 -50.22 17.03 31.71
N ASN A 15 -50.19 17.56 32.93
CA ASN A 15 -50.66 18.92 33.23
C ASN A 15 -49.70 20.00 32.71
N MET A 16 -48.40 19.70 32.62
CA MET A 16 -47.41 20.59 31.98
C MET A 16 -47.62 20.71 30.46
N TYR A 17 -48.09 19.65 29.81
CA TYR A 17 -48.35 19.63 28.36
C TYR A 17 -49.75 20.13 27.97
N ALA A 18 -50.73 20.07 28.87
CA ALA A 18 -52.08 20.61 28.65
C ALA A 18 -52.14 22.13 28.45
N GLY A 19 -51.05 22.85 28.78
CA GLY A 19 -50.94 24.31 28.63
C GLY A 19 -50.54 24.80 27.23
N GLN A 20 -50.25 23.90 26.28
CA GLN A 20 -49.91 24.26 24.89
C GLN A 20 -51.01 23.82 23.91
N SER A 21 -51.38 24.72 23.01
CA SER A 21 -52.40 24.47 21.99
C SER A 21 -51.97 23.31 21.08
N GLY A 22 -52.70 22.19 21.10
CA GLY A 22 -52.49 21.08 20.16
C GLY A 22 -51.91 19.78 20.74
N SER A 23 -52.10 19.46 22.02
CA SER A 23 -51.76 18.13 22.54
C SER A 23 -53.01 17.24 22.76
N LEU A 24 -52.93 15.97 22.33
CA LEU A 24 -53.90 14.91 22.65
C LEU A 24 -53.37 14.06 23.80
N VAL A 25 -54.16 13.87 24.86
CA VAL A 25 -53.81 12.99 25.98
C VAL A 25 -54.67 11.73 25.90
N VAL A 26 -54.03 10.57 25.75
CA VAL A 26 -54.69 9.26 25.73
C VAL A 26 -54.57 8.63 27.11
N MET A 27 -55.72 8.50 27.81
CA MET A 27 -55.81 7.88 29.13
C MET A 27 -56.58 6.58 29.07
N ARG A 28 -56.19 5.59 29.87
CA ARG A 28 -56.93 4.36 30.09
C ARG A 28 -57.48 4.35 31.51
N GLY A 29 -58.80 4.26 31.64
CA GLY A 29 -59.44 4.12 32.95
C GLY A 29 -59.19 2.74 33.56
N LEU A 30 -58.89 2.70 34.85
CA LEU A 30 -58.86 1.47 35.62
C LEU A 30 -60.29 1.18 36.11
N LEU A 31 -60.88 0.08 35.67
CA LEU A 31 -62.19 -0.36 36.16
C LEU A 31 -62.01 -0.88 37.60
N SER A 32 -62.38 -0.07 38.58
CA SER A 32 -62.62 -0.52 39.95
C SER A 32 -63.92 -1.33 39.97
N THR A 33 -63.92 -2.48 40.63
CA THR A 33 -65.05 -3.43 40.68
C THR A 33 -66.29 -2.92 41.43
N ASP A 34 -66.24 -1.72 42.02
CA ASP A 34 -67.35 -1.13 42.78
C ASP A 34 -67.87 0.15 42.11
N LEU A 35 -68.53 0.03 40.95
CA LEU A 35 -69.29 1.13 40.36
C LEU A 35 -70.75 0.70 40.16
N THR A 36 -71.56 1.04 41.15
CA THR A 36 -73.01 1.08 41.03
C THR A 36 -73.41 2.20 40.07
N THR A 37 -73.79 1.77 38.87
CA THR A 37 -74.86 2.27 38.00
C THR A 37 -74.74 3.59 37.23
N GLN A 38 -74.93 3.39 35.91
CA GLN A 38 -75.74 4.15 34.94
C GLN A 38 -75.15 5.41 34.30
N SER A 39 -74.73 5.25 33.04
CA SER A 39 -74.74 6.30 32.03
C SER A 39 -74.67 5.68 30.63
N THR A 40 -75.67 5.98 29.79
CA THR A 40 -75.87 5.52 28.41
C THR A 40 -75.09 6.36 27.39
N SER A 41 -73.81 6.59 27.64
CA SER A 41 -72.92 7.28 26.69
C SER A 41 -71.49 6.80 26.93
N ASP A 42 -70.67 6.74 25.88
CA ASP A 42 -69.25 6.34 25.88
C ASP A 42 -68.33 7.29 26.71
N ILE A 43 -68.90 7.97 27.71
CA ILE A 43 -68.27 8.96 28.57
C ILE A 43 -68.26 8.42 30.00
N PHE A 44 -67.06 8.06 30.46
CA PHE A 44 -66.80 7.65 31.83
C PHE A 44 -66.29 8.85 32.64
N ILE A 45 -66.93 9.13 33.78
CA ILE A 45 -66.51 10.20 34.70
C ILE A 45 -65.78 9.55 35.88
N TYR A 46 -64.49 9.84 36.02
CA TYR A 46 -63.66 9.37 37.13
C TYR A 46 -63.49 10.49 38.15
N THR A 47 -63.85 10.24 39.41
CA THR A 47 -63.89 11.28 40.45
C THR A 47 -62.52 11.57 41.08
N LYS A 48 -61.52 10.71 40.85
CA LYS A 48 -60.16 10.92 41.39
C LYS A 48 -59.08 10.68 40.31
N PRO A 49 -57.98 11.48 40.30
CA PRO A 49 -56.94 11.40 39.27
C PRO A 49 -56.17 10.07 39.24
N ASP A 50 -56.05 9.38 40.37
CA ASP A 50 -55.37 8.09 40.53
C ASP A 50 -56.10 6.92 39.85
N GLN A 51 -57.35 7.13 39.41
CA GLN A 51 -58.16 6.13 38.69
C GLN A 51 -57.86 6.09 37.17
N LEU A 52 -57.00 6.98 36.69
CA LEU A 52 -56.65 7.13 35.28
C LEU A 52 -55.16 6.82 35.09
N LEU A 53 -54.86 5.89 34.17
CA LEU A 53 -53.49 5.63 33.72
C LEU A 53 -53.21 6.45 32.47
N CYS A 54 -52.25 7.38 32.52
CA CYS A 54 -51.77 8.06 31.32
C CYS A 54 -51.04 7.05 30.43
N VAL A 55 -51.54 6.81 29.22
CA VAL A 55 -50.97 5.84 28.29
C VAL A 55 -50.02 6.51 27.32
N ALA A 56 -50.42 7.68 26.77
CA ALA A 56 -49.59 8.42 25.82
C ALA A 56 -50.00 9.89 25.75
N ILE A 57 -49.02 10.77 25.52
CA ILE A 57 -49.24 12.17 25.14
C ILE A 57 -48.78 12.33 23.68
N VAL A 58 -49.64 12.88 22.83
CA VAL A 58 -49.38 13.16 21.41
C VAL A 58 -49.41 14.67 21.20
N ASP A 59 -48.28 15.28 20.85
CA ASP A 59 -48.17 16.72 20.62
C ASP A 59 -48.22 17.04 19.12
N PHE A 60 -49.15 17.91 18.71
CA PHE A 60 -49.35 18.38 17.34
C PHE A 60 -48.68 19.73 17.05
N ALA A 61 -48.01 20.37 18.02
CA ALA A 61 -47.39 21.69 17.87
C ALA A 61 -46.01 21.69 17.18
N ALA A 62 -45.57 20.58 16.58
CA ALA A 62 -44.33 20.55 15.80
C ALA A 62 -44.55 21.12 14.40
N ASP A 63 -43.89 22.25 14.13
CA ASP A 63 -43.87 22.97 12.86
C ASP A 63 -43.56 22.02 11.68
N THR A 64 -44.58 21.73 10.87
CA THR A 64 -44.51 20.73 9.79
C THR A 64 -43.62 21.22 8.64
N GLU A 65 -43.55 22.53 8.41
CA GLU A 65 -42.69 23.15 7.40
C GLU A 65 -41.19 22.99 7.71
N SER A 66 -40.80 22.97 8.99
CA SER A 66 -39.40 22.76 9.44
C SER A 66 -38.91 21.33 9.22
N ARG A 67 -39.77 20.33 9.43
CA ARG A 67 -39.45 18.91 9.23
C ARG A 67 -39.37 18.53 7.77
N ASP A 68 -40.31 19.00 6.95
CA ASP A 68 -40.29 18.76 5.51
C ASP A 68 -39.09 19.45 4.86
N ALA A 69 -38.73 20.67 5.31
CA ALA A 69 -37.52 21.34 4.85
C ALA A 69 -36.23 20.62 5.28
N ALA A 70 -36.13 20.13 6.52
CA ALA A 70 -34.95 19.40 7.00
C ALA A 70 -34.81 18.01 6.35
N ALA A 71 -35.91 17.29 6.16
CA ALA A 71 -35.94 16.01 5.46
C ALA A 71 -35.66 16.17 3.95
N ALA A 72 -36.19 17.23 3.33
CA ALA A 72 -35.88 17.58 1.94
C ALA A 72 -34.40 17.97 1.79
N ALA A 73 -33.84 18.74 2.72
CA ALA A 73 -32.43 19.10 2.73
C ALA A 73 -31.52 17.87 2.91
N ALA A 74 -31.87 16.95 3.83
CA ALA A 74 -31.15 15.69 4.01
C ALA A 74 -31.23 14.79 2.76
N ALA A 75 -32.41 14.65 2.16
CA ALA A 75 -32.60 13.89 0.92
C ALA A 75 -31.88 14.52 -0.27
N GLN A 76 -31.79 15.85 -0.32
CA GLN A 76 -31.04 16.57 -1.34
C GLN A 76 -29.53 16.38 -1.17
N ALA A 77 -29.02 16.48 0.07
CA ALA A 77 -27.63 16.20 0.39
C ALA A 77 -27.24 14.75 0.05
N ASP A 78 -28.11 13.78 0.32
CA ASP A 78 -27.87 12.37 -0.03
C ASP A 78 -27.91 12.14 -1.55
N ARG A 79 -28.79 12.84 -2.28
CA ARG A 79 -28.80 12.80 -3.76
C ARG A 79 -27.54 13.44 -4.35
N GLU A 80 -27.05 14.53 -3.77
CA GLU A 80 -25.80 15.17 -4.18
C GLU A 80 -24.62 14.24 -3.94
N ARG A 81 -24.49 13.65 -2.74
CA ARG A 81 -23.47 12.63 -2.44
C ARG A 81 -23.54 11.43 -3.38
N ALA A 82 -24.75 10.98 -3.72
CA ALA A 82 -24.94 9.87 -4.66
C ALA A 82 -24.50 10.24 -6.08
N ARG A 83 -24.76 11.48 -6.53
CA ARG A 83 -24.30 11.99 -7.83
C ARG A 83 -22.79 12.14 -7.88
N GLU A 84 -22.18 12.69 -6.83
CA GLU A 84 -20.72 12.80 -6.70
C GLU A 84 -20.06 11.42 -6.75
N ARG A 85 -20.60 10.44 -6.01
CA ARG A 85 -20.15 9.04 -6.06
C ARG A 85 -20.30 8.45 -7.46
N ALA A 86 -21.42 8.67 -8.14
CA ALA A 86 -21.64 8.14 -9.49
C ALA A 86 -20.66 8.76 -10.52
N ALA A 87 -20.43 10.08 -10.44
CA ALA A 87 -19.45 10.77 -11.29
C ALA A 87 -18.03 10.26 -11.03
N MET A 88 -17.66 10.09 -9.76
CA MET A 88 -16.39 9.51 -9.33
C MET A 88 -16.19 8.09 -9.89
N MET A 89 -17.20 7.23 -9.79
CA MET A 89 -17.13 5.87 -10.33
C MET A 89 -16.96 5.87 -11.85
N ALA A 90 -17.70 6.72 -12.57
CA ALA A 90 -17.57 6.83 -14.03
C ALA A 90 -16.17 7.30 -14.46
N GLU A 91 -15.57 8.26 -13.73
CA GLU A 91 -14.20 8.70 -13.98
C GLU A 91 -13.18 7.58 -13.71
N MET A 92 -13.35 6.82 -12.61
CA MET A 92 -12.50 5.67 -12.31
C MET A 92 -12.59 4.59 -13.41
N GLU A 93 -13.80 4.23 -13.84
CA GLU A 93 -14.01 3.26 -14.92
C GLU A 93 -13.36 3.70 -16.24
N GLN A 94 -13.33 5.01 -16.53
CA GLN A 94 -12.61 5.51 -17.70
C GLN A 94 -11.09 5.34 -17.55
N ARG A 95 -10.53 5.72 -16.39
CA ARG A 95 -9.09 5.58 -16.11
C ARG A 95 -8.66 4.11 -16.08
N GLU A 96 -9.49 3.21 -15.57
CA GLU A 96 -9.27 1.77 -15.60
C GLU A 96 -9.23 1.24 -17.04
N ARG A 97 -10.19 1.64 -17.90
CA ARG A 97 -10.18 1.24 -19.31
C ARG A 97 -8.97 1.74 -20.09
N ASP A 98 -8.46 2.93 -19.76
CA ASP A 98 -7.22 3.45 -20.35
C ASP A 98 -6.00 2.67 -19.82
N HIS A 99 -5.99 2.35 -18.53
CA HIS A 99 -4.97 1.53 -17.90
C HIS A 99 -4.88 0.12 -18.51
N GLU A 100 -6.01 -0.58 -18.67
CA GLU A 100 -6.09 -1.90 -19.30
C GLU A 100 -5.54 -1.90 -20.73
N ARG A 101 -5.87 -0.86 -21.51
CA ARG A 101 -5.35 -0.70 -22.87
C ARG A 101 -3.82 -0.57 -22.90
N ASN A 102 -3.25 0.20 -21.97
CA ASN A 102 -1.81 0.34 -21.83
C ASN A 102 -1.15 -0.99 -21.41
N MET A 103 -1.73 -1.70 -20.44
CA MET A 103 -1.23 -3.02 -20.01
C MET A 103 -1.18 -4.03 -21.17
N VAL A 104 -2.20 -4.07 -22.04
CA VAL A 104 -2.20 -4.96 -23.21
C VAL A 104 -1.08 -4.58 -24.19
N ALA A 105 -0.84 -3.28 -24.41
CA ALA A 105 0.23 -2.82 -25.28
C ALA A 105 1.62 -3.22 -24.72
N ASP A 106 1.81 -3.05 -23.42
CA ASP A 106 3.03 -3.42 -22.68
C ASP A 106 3.27 -4.92 -22.74
N TRP A 107 2.24 -5.73 -22.47
CA TRP A 107 2.37 -7.19 -22.54
C TRP A 107 2.76 -7.68 -23.94
N ARG A 108 2.18 -7.08 -25.00
CA ARG A 108 2.59 -7.38 -26.39
C ARG A 108 4.04 -6.99 -26.65
N ALA A 109 4.51 -5.87 -26.09
CA ALA A 109 5.90 -5.46 -26.22
C ALA A 109 6.86 -6.40 -25.45
N MET A 110 6.44 -6.83 -24.26
CA MET A 110 7.15 -7.82 -23.44
C MET A 110 7.32 -9.15 -24.18
N MET A 111 6.24 -9.69 -24.74
CA MET A 111 6.27 -10.92 -25.53
C MET A 111 7.21 -10.83 -26.74
N ARG A 112 7.20 -9.70 -27.45
CA ARG A 112 8.14 -9.48 -28.57
C ARG A 112 9.59 -9.46 -28.09
N GLY A 113 9.86 -8.86 -26.93
CA GLY A 113 11.19 -8.85 -26.31
C GLY A 113 11.66 -10.26 -25.93
N TYR A 114 10.79 -11.03 -25.28
CA TYR A 114 11.06 -12.43 -24.91
C TYR A 114 11.37 -13.30 -26.14
N ILE A 115 10.52 -13.23 -27.17
CA ILE A 115 10.75 -13.97 -28.44
C ILE A 115 12.09 -13.58 -29.07
N ARG A 116 12.46 -12.30 -29.05
CA ARG A 116 13.76 -11.84 -29.57
C ARG A 116 14.92 -12.42 -28.76
N SER A 117 14.85 -12.42 -27.43
CA SER A 117 15.89 -13.02 -26.58
C SER A 117 16.11 -14.51 -26.91
N LEU A 118 15.02 -15.27 -27.08
CA LEU A 118 15.10 -16.68 -27.49
C LEU A 118 15.69 -16.86 -28.89
N GLN A 119 15.36 -15.97 -29.84
CA GLN A 119 15.93 -15.99 -31.19
C GLN A 119 17.44 -15.70 -31.17
N ASP A 120 17.88 -14.71 -30.40
CA ASP A 120 19.30 -14.38 -30.23
C ASP A 120 20.07 -15.54 -29.62
N CYS A 121 19.49 -16.19 -28.60
CA CYS A 121 20.06 -17.39 -28.00
C CYS A 121 20.21 -18.51 -29.06
N ARG A 122 19.17 -18.77 -29.85
CA ARG A 122 19.22 -19.75 -30.95
C ARG A 122 20.29 -19.41 -31.99
N GLN A 123 20.44 -18.14 -32.36
CA GLN A 123 21.45 -17.70 -33.34
C GLN A 123 22.88 -17.88 -32.85
N ARG A 124 23.13 -17.78 -31.53
CA ARG A 124 24.47 -18.02 -30.97
C ARG A 124 24.87 -19.51 -31.01
N VAL A 125 23.90 -20.41 -31.06
CA VAL A 125 24.11 -21.86 -31.07
C VAL A 125 24.10 -22.44 -32.48
N ALA A 126 23.29 -21.85 -33.39
CA ALA A 126 23.14 -22.29 -34.76
C ALA A 126 24.44 -22.47 -35.60
N PRO A 127 25.55 -21.74 -35.37
CA PRO A 127 26.78 -21.93 -36.14
C PRO A 127 27.57 -23.18 -35.72
N GLU A 128 27.31 -23.75 -34.54
CA GLU A 128 28.01 -24.95 -34.07
C GLU A 128 27.27 -26.21 -34.54
N ALA A 129 27.77 -26.88 -35.58
CA ALA A 129 27.18 -28.13 -36.09
C ALA A 129 27.19 -29.28 -35.05
N ASN A 130 28.04 -29.17 -34.01
CA ASN A 130 28.07 -30.08 -32.87
C ASN A 130 28.52 -29.28 -31.62
N PRO A 131 27.59 -28.57 -30.94
CA PRO A 131 27.94 -27.69 -29.85
C PRO A 131 28.50 -28.49 -28.68
N SER A 132 29.54 -27.97 -28.03
CA SER A 132 30.14 -28.63 -26.87
C SER A 132 29.10 -28.83 -25.75
N MET A 133 29.28 -29.85 -24.90
CA MET A 133 28.40 -30.10 -23.76
C MET A 133 28.25 -28.86 -22.87
N ARG A 134 29.34 -28.10 -22.71
CA ARG A 134 29.37 -26.82 -22.00
C ARG A 134 28.54 -25.73 -22.70
N THR A 135 28.58 -25.67 -24.03
CA THR A 135 27.73 -24.74 -24.81
C THR A 135 26.25 -25.09 -24.61
N GLN A 136 25.90 -26.38 -24.68
CA GLN A 136 24.52 -26.85 -24.46
C GLN A 136 24.01 -26.53 -23.05
N GLU A 137 24.83 -26.73 -22.03
CA GLU A 137 24.51 -26.39 -20.63
C GLU A 137 24.29 -24.89 -20.45
N LEU A 138 25.16 -24.04 -21.00
CA LEU A 138 25.04 -22.58 -20.92
C LEU A 138 23.76 -22.07 -21.59
N VAL A 139 23.42 -22.64 -22.75
CA VAL A 139 22.21 -22.30 -23.51
C VAL A 139 20.96 -22.72 -22.73
N SER A 140 20.94 -23.94 -22.21
CA SER A 140 19.84 -24.45 -21.39
C SER A 140 19.64 -23.58 -20.15
N HIS A 141 20.74 -23.23 -19.47
CA HIS A 141 20.71 -22.34 -18.33
C HIS A 141 20.16 -20.95 -18.69
N HIS A 142 20.59 -20.37 -19.82
CA HIS A 142 20.10 -19.07 -20.28
C HIS A 142 18.60 -19.10 -20.60
N ILE A 143 18.11 -20.13 -21.29
CA ILE A 143 16.68 -20.28 -21.62
C ILE A 143 15.83 -20.39 -20.36
N VAL A 144 16.23 -21.24 -19.41
CA VAL A 144 15.51 -21.42 -18.14
C VAL A 144 15.49 -20.11 -17.34
N THR A 145 16.61 -19.39 -17.32
CA THR A 145 16.72 -18.10 -16.63
C THR A 145 15.82 -17.05 -17.28
N GLU A 146 15.83 -16.95 -18.60
CA GLU A 146 15.00 -16.02 -19.36
C GLU A 146 13.51 -16.30 -19.17
N GLN A 147 13.11 -17.58 -19.23
CA GLN A 147 11.74 -18.00 -18.99
C GLN A 147 11.26 -17.60 -17.59
N ARG A 148 12.05 -17.91 -16.56
CA ARG A 148 11.74 -17.55 -15.17
C ARG A 148 11.57 -16.04 -14.98
N GLN A 149 12.46 -15.25 -15.58
CA GLN A 149 12.39 -13.78 -15.50
C GLN A 149 11.15 -13.24 -16.22
N PHE A 150 10.80 -13.81 -17.37
CA PHE A 150 9.57 -13.49 -18.09
C PHE A 150 8.31 -13.86 -17.26
N GLU A 151 8.30 -15.04 -16.65
CA GLU A 151 7.20 -15.55 -15.80
C GLU A 151 7.02 -14.77 -14.49
N SER A 152 7.97 -13.89 -14.11
CA SER A 152 7.78 -12.99 -12.96
C SER A 152 6.68 -11.95 -13.21
N HIS A 153 6.34 -11.67 -14.47
CA HIS A 153 5.37 -10.64 -14.89
C HIS A 153 5.66 -9.23 -14.32
N LEU A 154 6.91 -8.98 -13.89
CA LEU A 154 7.29 -7.71 -13.29
C LEU A 154 7.50 -6.63 -14.36
N PRO A 155 7.04 -5.38 -14.15
CA PRO A 155 7.15 -4.30 -15.13
C PRO A 155 8.57 -4.03 -15.64
N VAL A 156 9.59 -4.21 -14.79
CA VAL A 156 11.00 -4.01 -15.17
C VAL A 156 11.44 -4.92 -16.33
N TYR A 157 10.82 -6.09 -16.48
CA TYR A 157 11.18 -7.03 -17.55
C TYR A 157 10.89 -6.47 -18.95
N LEU A 158 9.84 -5.65 -19.11
CA LEU A 158 9.51 -4.96 -20.37
C LEU A 158 10.71 -4.12 -20.90
N HIS A 159 11.52 -3.63 -19.98
CA HIS A 159 12.65 -2.75 -20.26
C HIS A 159 14.01 -3.42 -20.07
N LYS A 160 14.05 -4.74 -19.82
CA LYS A 160 15.29 -5.49 -19.65
C LYS A 160 16.28 -5.26 -20.79
N TRP A 161 15.81 -5.30 -22.05
CA TRP A 161 16.68 -5.08 -23.21
C TRP A 161 17.29 -3.67 -23.24
N ARG A 162 16.54 -2.63 -22.82
CA ARG A 162 17.07 -1.26 -22.73
C ARG A 162 18.06 -1.14 -21.59
N PHE A 163 17.72 -1.72 -20.44
CA PHE A 163 18.61 -1.77 -19.29
C PHE A 163 19.95 -2.44 -19.66
N ASP A 164 19.90 -3.60 -20.32
CA ASP A 164 21.09 -4.32 -20.74
C ASP A 164 21.92 -3.53 -21.75
N ASP A 165 21.27 -2.91 -22.74
CA ASP A 165 21.94 -2.07 -23.74
C ASP A 165 22.59 -0.84 -23.10
N ASP A 166 21.84 -0.09 -22.30
CA ASP A 166 22.33 1.11 -21.63
C ASP A 166 23.50 0.78 -20.68
N LEU A 167 23.42 -0.32 -19.91
CA LEU A 167 24.47 -0.71 -18.96
C LEU A 167 25.73 -1.28 -19.64
N ARG A 168 25.61 -1.82 -20.85
CA ARG A 168 26.79 -2.20 -21.67
C ARG A 168 27.55 -0.96 -22.15
N HIS A 169 26.82 0.08 -22.58
CA HIS A 169 27.42 1.28 -23.17
C HIS A 169 27.81 2.37 -22.17
N HIS A 170 27.25 2.34 -20.96
CA HIS A 170 27.50 3.33 -19.92
C HIS A 170 28.02 2.67 -18.65
N ASP A 171 28.88 3.35 -17.91
CA ASP A 171 29.37 2.84 -16.63
C ASP A 171 28.37 3.09 -15.49
N ILE A 172 27.49 4.08 -15.67
CA ILE A 172 26.55 4.53 -14.65
C ILE A 172 25.15 4.59 -15.26
N LEU A 173 24.20 3.92 -14.63
CA LEU A 173 22.80 3.92 -15.04
C LEU A 173 21.92 4.35 -13.88
N LEU A 174 21.17 5.43 -14.07
CA LEU A 174 20.15 5.88 -13.13
C LEU A 174 18.80 5.34 -13.59
N VAL A 175 18.16 4.53 -12.77
CA VAL A 175 16.88 3.87 -13.07
C VAL A 175 15.78 4.48 -12.21
N SER A 176 14.83 5.15 -12.86
CA SER A 176 13.61 5.66 -12.23
C SER A 176 12.46 4.73 -12.55
N ALA A 177 11.87 4.09 -11.56
CA ALA A 177 10.70 3.22 -11.74
C ALA A 177 9.92 3.13 -10.43
N PRO A 178 8.59 2.97 -10.45
CA PRO A 178 7.76 2.93 -9.25
C PRO A 178 8.14 1.79 -8.30
N THR A 179 7.76 1.88 -7.03
CA THR A 179 7.81 0.72 -6.12
C THR A 179 6.99 -0.45 -6.69
N GLY A 180 7.40 -1.68 -6.38
CA GLY A 180 6.73 -2.88 -6.91
C GLY A 180 7.05 -3.22 -8.39
N SER A 181 7.83 -2.40 -9.10
CA SER A 181 8.24 -2.70 -10.49
C SER A 181 9.23 -3.87 -10.62
N GLY A 182 9.82 -4.33 -9.52
CA GLY A 182 10.81 -5.41 -9.52
C GLY A 182 12.28 -4.97 -9.61
N LYS A 183 12.61 -3.69 -9.43
CA LYS A 183 14.00 -3.19 -9.50
C LYS A 183 14.97 -3.96 -8.60
N SER A 184 14.65 -4.00 -7.32
CA SER A 184 15.48 -4.56 -6.24
C SER A 184 15.71 -6.06 -6.41
N THR A 185 14.76 -6.77 -7.03
CA THR A 185 14.83 -8.22 -7.22
C THR A 185 15.42 -8.60 -8.57
N GLN A 186 15.01 -7.96 -9.67
CA GLN A 186 15.35 -8.40 -11.03
C GLN A 186 16.63 -7.77 -11.59
N LEU A 187 16.92 -6.50 -11.32
CA LEU A 187 18.14 -5.85 -11.85
C LEU A 187 19.44 -6.55 -11.45
N PRO A 188 19.67 -6.98 -10.18
CA PRO A 188 20.88 -7.74 -9.86
C PRO A 188 20.97 -9.05 -10.63
N GLN A 189 19.82 -9.69 -10.91
CA GLN A 189 19.75 -10.90 -11.72
C GLN A 189 20.12 -10.64 -13.18
N TYR A 190 19.59 -9.58 -13.79
CA TYR A 190 19.93 -9.20 -15.16
C TYR A 190 21.42 -8.90 -15.32
N ILE A 191 22.02 -8.22 -14.34
CA ILE A 191 23.45 -7.94 -14.33
C ILE A 191 24.26 -9.25 -14.28
N VAL A 192 23.94 -10.17 -13.36
CA VAL A 192 24.64 -11.45 -13.25
C VAL A 192 24.47 -12.30 -14.50
N ASP A 193 23.25 -12.40 -15.04
CA ASP A 193 22.92 -13.37 -16.07
C ASP A 193 23.23 -12.87 -17.50
N SER A 194 23.05 -11.58 -17.75
CA SER A 194 23.13 -11.00 -19.10
C SER A 194 24.39 -10.17 -19.32
N ILE A 195 24.83 -9.41 -18.30
CA ILE A 195 25.95 -8.46 -18.42
C ILE A 195 27.27 -9.12 -18.02
N PHE A 196 27.30 -9.85 -16.91
CA PHE A 196 28.49 -10.47 -16.35
C PHE A 196 28.33 -11.98 -16.03
N PRO A 197 27.88 -12.81 -16.99
CA PRO A 197 27.60 -14.24 -16.76
C PRO A 197 28.83 -15.04 -16.29
N SER A 198 30.01 -14.70 -16.82
CA SER A 198 31.27 -15.41 -16.52
C SER A 198 32.17 -14.69 -15.49
N ASP A 199 31.76 -13.52 -15.01
CA ASP A 199 32.53 -12.80 -13.97
C ASP A 199 32.41 -13.56 -12.64
N LYS A 200 33.47 -13.60 -11.84
CA LYS A 200 33.46 -14.22 -10.50
C LYS A 200 33.18 -13.21 -9.39
N ARG A 201 33.25 -11.92 -9.71
CA ARG A 201 32.91 -10.83 -8.81
C ARG A 201 31.39 -10.78 -8.59
N LYS A 202 31.02 -10.22 -7.45
CA LYS A 202 29.63 -10.11 -7.00
C LYS A 202 28.96 -8.87 -7.60
N VAL A 203 27.64 -8.85 -7.52
CA VAL A 203 26.81 -7.65 -7.60
C VAL A 203 26.40 -7.29 -6.17
N ALA A 204 26.76 -6.10 -5.71
CA ALA A 204 26.32 -5.58 -4.42
C ALA A 204 25.01 -4.82 -4.60
N VAL A 205 23.99 -5.11 -3.80
CA VAL A 205 22.73 -4.34 -3.75
C VAL A 205 22.64 -3.65 -2.40
N LEU A 206 22.73 -2.33 -2.41
CA LEU A 206 22.76 -1.52 -1.21
C LEU A 206 21.34 -1.16 -0.79
N GLU A 207 20.99 -1.55 0.44
CA GLU A 207 19.67 -1.33 1.04
C GLU A 207 19.77 -0.40 2.25
N PRO A 208 18.91 0.63 2.38
CA PRO A 208 18.87 1.48 3.57
C PRO A 208 18.30 0.76 4.78
N ARG A 209 17.44 -0.24 4.56
CA ARG A 209 16.72 -0.94 5.62
C ARG A 209 17.21 -2.37 5.77
N ARG A 210 17.48 -2.77 7.02
CA ARG A 210 17.91 -4.13 7.37
C ARG A 210 16.89 -5.20 6.93
N VAL A 211 15.60 -4.91 7.09
CA VAL A 211 14.51 -5.84 6.75
C VAL A 211 14.44 -6.07 5.24
N ASN A 212 14.66 -5.03 4.42
CA ASN A 212 14.75 -5.17 2.97
C ASN A 212 15.94 -6.06 2.58
N CYS A 213 17.10 -5.81 3.18
CA CYS A 213 18.32 -6.57 2.89
C CYS A 213 18.14 -8.09 3.09
N THR A 214 17.40 -8.53 4.12
CA THR A 214 17.11 -9.95 4.36
C THR A 214 16.00 -10.48 3.47
N SER A 215 14.87 -9.77 3.39
CA SER A 215 13.69 -10.23 2.65
C SER A 215 13.93 -10.29 1.14
N LEU A 216 14.66 -9.34 0.56
CA LEU A 216 15.02 -9.36 -0.86
C LEU A 216 16.00 -10.49 -1.18
N ALA A 217 16.96 -10.77 -0.29
CA ALA A 217 17.87 -11.89 -0.46
C ALA A 217 17.12 -13.23 -0.43
N GLU A 218 16.16 -13.39 0.49
CA GLU A 218 15.28 -14.56 0.58
C GLU A 218 14.39 -14.70 -0.67
N GLN A 219 13.77 -13.61 -1.10
CA GLN A 219 12.93 -13.60 -2.29
C GLN A 219 13.72 -13.97 -3.55
N VAL A 220 14.87 -13.35 -3.80
CA VAL A 220 15.67 -13.66 -4.98
C VAL A 220 16.29 -15.05 -4.91
N THR A 221 16.61 -15.55 -3.71
CA THR A 221 16.99 -16.96 -3.53
C THR A 221 15.86 -17.89 -3.98
N SER A 222 14.62 -17.61 -3.55
CA SER A 222 13.44 -18.40 -3.92
C SER A 222 13.16 -18.34 -5.42
N GLU A 223 13.21 -17.15 -6.02
CA GLU A 223 13.10 -16.98 -7.46
C GLU A 223 14.17 -17.80 -8.19
N ARG A 224 15.41 -17.82 -7.68
CA ARG A 224 16.49 -18.61 -8.28
C ARG A 224 16.40 -20.13 -8.06
N GLY A 225 15.52 -20.58 -7.16
CA GLY A 225 15.43 -22.00 -6.76
C GLY A 225 16.64 -22.47 -5.96
N GLY A 226 17.33 -21.56 -5.27
CA GLY A 226 18.57 -21.81 -4.55
C GLY A 226 18.41 -21.91 -3.03
N ILE A 227 19.55 -21.94 -2.33
CA ILE A 227 19.61 -21.86 -0.86
C ILE A 227 20.26 -20.54 -0.47
N LEU A 228 19.65 -19.84 0.48
CA LEU A 228 20.14 -18.54 0.94
C LEU A 228 21.55 -18.68 1.52
N GLY A 229 22.47 -17.83 1.10
CA GLY A 229 23.90 -17.93 1.38
C GLY A 229 24.70 -18.71 0.34
N GLY A 230 24.05 -19.36 -0.63
CA GLY A 230 24.66 -19.91 -1.83
C GLY A 230 24.96 -18.80 -2.84
N GLU A 231 24.32 -18.85 -4.00
CA GLU A 231 24.46 -17.84 -5.07
C GLU A 231 23.97 -16.45 -4.65
N VAL A 232 22.96 -16.39 -3.78
CA VAL A 232 22.37 -15.14 -3.27
C VAL A 232 22.55 -15.11 -1.76
N GLY A 233 22.93 -13.96 -1.21
CA GLY A 233 23.11 -13.80 0.23
C GLY A 233 23.04 -12.36 0.67
N TYR A 234 23.28 -12.13 1.95
CA TYR A 234 23.25 -10.79 2.53
C TYR A 234 24.32 -10.53 3.59
N SER A 235 24.64 -9.26 3.83
CA SER A 235 25.55 -8.80 4.88
C SER A 235 25.07 -7.49 5.52
N MET A 236 25.07 -7.44 6.85
CA MET A 236 24.59 -6.30 7.63
C MET A 236 25.49 -5.98 8.82
N GLY A 237 25.40 -4.74 9.31
CA GLY A 237 26.09 -4.33 10.53
C GLY A 237 25.78 -5.24 11.73
N GLY A 238 26.77 -5.42 12.61
CA GLY A 238 26.66 -6.32 13.76
C GLY A 238 27.07 -7.77 13.47
N GLN A 239 27.95 -7.99 12.48
CA GLN A 239 28.47 -9.32 12.08
C GLN A 239 27.40 -10.29 11.56
N VAL A 240 26.22 -9.78 11.19
CA VAL A 240 25.15 -10.61 10.61
C VAL A 240 25.40 -10.76 9.11
N ARG A 241 25.77 -11.97 8.67
CA ARG A 241 25.98 -12.26 7.24
C ARG A 241 25.61 -13.70 6.91
N LYS A 242 25.14 -13.91 5.69
CA LYS A 242 24.90 -15.25 5.12
C LYS A 242 25.38 -15.25 3.68
N LEU A 243 26.64 -15.64 3.49
CA LEU A 243 27.37 -15.61 2.22
C LEU A 243 28.24 -16.87 2.11
N SER A 244 28.62 -17.23 0.90
CA SER A 244 29.58 -18.29 0.60
C SER A 244 30.53 -17.85 -0.52
N HIS A 245 31.46 -18.74 -0.90
CA HIS A 245 32.37 -18.51 -2.00
C HIS A 245 31.68 -18.53 -3.38
N THR A 246 30.45 -19.05 -3.46
CA THR A 246 29.64 -19.09 -4.69
C THR A 246 28.68 -17.91 -4.80
N THR A 247 28.60 -17.04 -3.79
CA THR A 247 27.69 -15.89 -3.82
C THR A 247 28.03 -14.94 -4.96
N ARG A 248 27.06 -14.68 -5.83
CA ARG A 248 27.10 -13.73 -6.95
C ARG A 248 26.28 -12.48 -6.69
N ILE A 249 25.21 -12.56 -5.89
CA ILE A 249 24.37 -11.41 -5.50
C ILE A 249 24.45 -11.25 -3.99
N GLU A 250 24.94 -10.09 -3.54
CA GLU A 250 25.05 -9.74 -2.13
C GLU A 250 24.19 -8.51 -1.82
N TYR A 251 23.12 -8.70 -1.05
CA TYR A 251 22.39 -7.59 -0.45
C TYR A 251 23.14 -7.09 0.77
N ILE A 252 23.39 -5.79 0.85
CA ILE A 252 24.24 -5.21 1.88
C ILE A 252 23.64 -3.91 2.40
N THR A 253 23.62 -3.71 3.72
CA THR A 253 23.21 -2.43 4.30
C THR A 253 24.23 -1.33 4.00
N HIS A 254 23.77 -0.11 3.68
CA HIS A 254 24.63 1.04 3.45
C HIS A 254 25.68 1.27 4.56
N GLY A 255 25.27 1.27 5.83
CA GLY A 255 26.19 1.46 6.95
C GLY A 255 27.32 0.43 7.04
N LEU A 256 27.10 -0.83 6.59
CA LEU A 256 28.18 -1.82 6.48
C LEU A 256 29.07 -1.52 5.29
N PHE A 257 28.48 -1.22 4.12
CA PHE A 257 29.22 -0.97 2.90
C PHE A 257 30.16 0.23 3.00
N ALA A 258 29.70 1.31 3.64
CA ALA A 258 30.50 2.54 3.85
C ALA A 258 31.79 2.30 4.64
N ARG A 259 31.93 1.16 5.33
CA ARG A 259 33.17 0.78 6.04
C ARG A 259 34.25 0.23 5.10
N TYR A 260 33.89 -0.22 3.89
CA TYR A 260 34.83 -0.69 2.87
C TYR A 260 35.53 0.49 2.18
N THR A 261 36.45 1.14 2.88
CA THR A 261 37.14 2.34 2.36
C THR A 261 38.14 2.03 1.22
N ASP A 262 38.59 0.78 1.08
CA ASP A 262 39.52 0.37 0.04
C ASP A 262 38.83 0.18 -1.32
N CYS A 263 39.08 1.14 -2.22
CA CYS A 263 38.56 1.15 -3.60
C CYS A 263 39.07 -0.04 -4.44
N THR A 264 40.30 -0.49 -4.19
CA THR A 264 40.89 -1.62 -4.91
C THR A 264 40.21 -2.93 -4.51
N TRP A 265 39.94 -3.08 -3.21
CA TRP A 265 39.18 -4.22 -2.70
C TRP A 265 37.76 -4.24 -3.30
N LEU A 266 37.07 -3.10 -3.35
CA LEU A 266 35.73 -3.01 -3.94
C LEU A 266 35.71 -3.47 -5.41
N ARG A 267 36.64 -3.00 -6.25
CA ARG A 267 36.72 -3.40 -7.67
C ARG A 267 37.07 -4.87 -7.89
N LYS A 268 37.89 -5.44 -6.99
CA LYS A 268 38.26 -6.86 -7.04
C LYS A 268 37.13 -7.79 -6.61
N ASN A 269 36.21 -7.31 -5.79
CA ASN A 269 35.11 -8.13 -5.25
C ASN A 269 33.78 -7.89 -5.96
N TYR A 270 33.56 -6.71 -6.54
CA TYR A 270 32.31 -6.33 -7.20
C TYR A 270 32.51 -5.97 -8.67
N CYS A 271 31.66 -6.52 -9.54
CA CYS A 271 31.54 -6.12 -10.95
C CYS A 271 30.50 -5.02 -11.15
N ALA A 272 29.49 -4.98 -10.28
CA ALA A 272 28.49 -3.93 -10.25
C ALA A 272 28.05 -3.63 -8.81
N ILE A 273 27.65 -2.38 -8.60
CA ILE A 273 27.02 -1.93 -7.36
C ILE A 273 25.69 -1.28 -7.73
N ILE A 274 24.63 -1.74 -7.08
CA ILE A 274 23.28 -1.16 -7.15
C ILE A 274 23.06 -0.37 -5.86
N VAL A 275 22.75 0.92 -5.98
CA VAL A 275 22.27 1.75 -4.89
C VAL A 275 20.76 1.78 -4.97
N ASP A 276 20.08 1.05 -4.09
CA ASP A 276 18.61 1.03 -4.07
C ASP A 276 18.03 2.11 -3.15
N GLU A 277 16.77 2.47 -3.41
CA GLU A 277 16.03 3.45 -2.61
C GLU A 277 16.81 4.77 -2.41
N ALA A 278 17.52 5.23 -3.44
CA ALA A 278 18.41 6.41 -3.37
C ALA A 278 17.68 7.72 -2.99
N HIS A 279 16.34 7.73 -3.01
CA HIS A 279 15.51 8.84 -2.55
C HIS A 279 15.43 8.97 -1.03
N GLU A 280 15.83 7.96 -0.24
CA GLU A 280 15.81 8.07 1.23
C GLU A 280 16.86 9.07 1.77
N ARG A 281 17.85 9.47 0.94
CA ARG A 281 18.86 10.54 1.21
C ARG A 281 19.41 10.54 2.64
N THR A 282 19.64 9.36 3.20
CA THR A 282 20.25 9.23 4.52
C THR A 282 21.75 9.49 4.43
N LEU A 283 22.37 9.84 5.57
CA LEU A 283 23.83 10.01 5.64
C LEU A 283 24.58 8.77 5.13
N GLU A 284 24.09 7.57 5.43
CA GLU A 284 24.73 6.32 5.01
C GLU A 284 24.67 6.11 3.49
N VAL A 285 23.56 6.48 2.85
CA VAL A 285 23.39 6.47 1.39
C VAL A 285 24.40 7.43 0.76
N ASP A 286 24.44 8.68 1.22
CA ASP A 286 25.33 9.72 0.68
C ASP A 286 26.82 9.35 0.88
N MET A 287 27.18 8.77 2.03
CA MET A 287 28.54 8.25 2.28
C MET A 287 28.90 7.09 1.34
N SER A 288 27.95 6.19 1.08
CA SER A 288 28.14 5.09 0.12
C SER A 288 28.35 5.64 -1.29
N LEU A 289 27.55 6.62 -1.72
CA LEU A 289 27.69 7.27 -3.02
C LEU A 289 29.03 7.98 -3.18
N ALA A 290 29.51 8.68 -2.15
CA ALA A 290 30.83 9.32 -2.15
C ALA A 290 31.97 8.29 -2.33
N LEU A 291 31.89 7.16 -1.61
CA LEU A 291 32.84 6.06 -1.72
C LEU A 291 32.81 5.40 -3.10
N ILE A 292 31.62 5.19 -3.67
CA ILE A 292 31.46 4.61 -5.01
C ILE A 292 32.02 5.57 -6.07
N LYS A 293 31.71 6.87 -6.00
CA LYS A 293 32.25 7.88 -6.91
C LYS A 293 33.79 7.88 -6.91
N ARG A 294 34.40 7.79 -5.72
CA ARG A 294 35.85 7.64 -5.59
C ARG A 294 36.33 6.34 -6.25
N THR A 295 35.65 5.22 -5.97
CA THR A 295 35.97 3.91 -6.54
C THR A 295 35.89 3.90 -8.07
N LEU A 296 34.89 4.56 -8.67
CA LEU A 296 34.73 4.68 -10.12
C LEU A 296 35.86 5.52 -10.77
N SER A 297 36.50 6.40 -10.01
CA SER A 297 37.60 7.25 -10.50
C SER A 297 38.97 6.56 -10.44
N CYS A 298 39.12 5.47 -9.69
CA CYS A 298 40.37 4.72 -9.62
C CYS A 298 40.72 4.02 -10.95
N ALA A 299 41.99 3.67 -11.16
CA ALA A 299 42.39 2.79 -12.26
C ALA A 299 42.11 1.32 -11.90
N GLY A 300 41.82 0.47 -12.90
CA GLY A 300 41.60 -0.97 -12.73
C GLY A 300 40.37 -1.49 -13.50
N ASP A 301 39.96 -2.72 -13.19
CA ASP A 301 38.85 -3.41 -13.84
C ASP A 301 37.54 -2.60 -13.82
N SER A 302 36.72 -2.77 -14.85
CA SER A 302 35.46 -2.05 -15.00
C SER A 302 34.48 -2.41 -13.88
N LEU A 303 33.90 -1.39 -13.26
CA LEU A 303 32.87 -1.47 -12.25
C LEU A 303 31.65 -0.69 -12.75
N LYS A 304 30.49 -1.32 -12.78
CA LYS A 304 29.22 -0.66 -13.15
C LYS A 304 28.50 -0.13 -11.91
N LEU A 305 27.83 1.01 -12.04
CA LEU A 305 26.97 1.58 -11.01
C LEU A 305 25.55 1.68 -11.53
N VAL A 306 24.60 1.13 -10.77
CA VAL A 306 23.16 1.34 -11.00
C VAL A 306 22.59 2.07 -9.81
N ILE A 307 21.80 3.12 -10.04
CA ILE A 307 21.14 3.89 -8.98
C ILE A 307 19.65 3.79 -9.20
N CYS A 308 18.97 3.12 -8.29
CA CYS A 308 17.55 2.85 -8.36
C CYS A 308 16.79 3.80 -7.43
N SER A 309 15.62 4.23 -7.89
CA SER A 309 14.66 4.90 -7.01
C SER A 309 13.23 4.81 -7.51
N ALA A 310 12.31 4.75 -6.55
CA ALA A 310 10.87 4.73 -6.73
C ALA A 310 10.32 5.95 -7.48
N THR A 311 10.83 7.14 -7.15
CA THR A 311 10.20 8.42 -7.50
C THR A 311 11.25 9.52 -7.69
N LEU A 312 12.27 9.29 -8.53
CA LEU A 312 13.14 10.39 -8.93
C LEU A 312 12.46 11.15 -10.06
N GLY A 313 11.68 12.17 -9.69
CA GLY A 313 11.39 13.30 -10.57
C GLY A 313 12.68 14.04 -10.92
N GLY A 314 12.68 14.68 -12.10
CA GLY A 314 13.86 15.21 -12.81
C GLY A 314 14.98 15.75 -11.93
N ASP A 315 14.69 16.73 -11.07
CA ASP A 315 15.70 17.47 -10.30
C ASP A 315 16.60 16.58 -9.41
N VAL A 316 16.03 15.55 -8.78
CA VAL A 316 16.84 14.69 -7.88
C VAL A 316 17.70 13.72 -8.68
N ILE A 317 17.18 13.14 -9.77
CA ILE A 317 17.99 12.31 -10.67
C ILE A 317 19.11 13.12 -11.30
N ASP A 318 18.79 14.34 -11.74
CA ASP A 318 19.74 15.21 -12.42
C ASP A 318 20.82 15.68 -11.46
N SER A 319 20.45 16.01 -10.21
CA SER A 319 21.43 16.35 -9.17
C SER A 319 22.35 15.17 -8.81
N LEU A 320 21.81 13.96 -8.67
CA LEU A 320 22.60 12.76 -8.40
C LEU A 320 23.51 12.40 -9.59
N ARG A 321 22.97 12.49 -10.81
CA ARG A 321 23.73 12.27 -12.04
C ARG A 321 24.87 13.27 -12.15
N TYR A 322 24.60 14.56 -11.97
CA TYR A 322 25.61 15.61 -11.99
C TYR A 322 26.64 15.43 -10.87
N TYR A 323 26.23 15.02 -9.68
CA TYR A 323 27.16 14.75 -8.58
C TYR A 323 28.12 13.61 -8.92
N ILE A 324 27.64 12.52 -9.52
CA ILE A 324 28.44 11.31 -9.74
C ILE A 324 29.25 11.40 -11.03
N ASP A 325 28.65 11.93 -12.09
CA ASP A 325 29.26 12.15 -13.39
C ASP A 325 29.00 13.60 -13.88
N PRO A 326 29.79 14.58 -13.38
CA PRO A 326 29.67 15.97 -13.80
C PRO A 326 29.87 16.19 -15.31
N SER A 327 30.55 15.26 -15.99
CA SER A 327 30.80 15.34 -17.43
C SER A 327 29.60 14.90 -18.27
N GLY A 328 28.69 14.11 -17.69
CA GLY A 328 27.55 13.49 -18.37
C GLY A 328 27.92 12.43 -19.41
N THR A 329 29.20 12.05 -19.53
CA THR A 329 29.69 11.14 -20.59
C THR A 329 29.57 9.66 -20.23
N LYS A 330 29.52 9.33 -18.93
CA LYS A 330 29.52 7.95 -18.43
C LYS A 330 28.15 7.49 -17.95
N SER A 331 27.21 8.42 -17.83
CA SER A 331 25.93 8.23 -17.17
C SER A 331 24.74 8.34 -18.12
N LYS A 332 23.78 7.43 -17.95
CA LYS A 332 22.49 7.44 -18.65
C LYS A 332 21.33 7.36 -17.66
N VAL A 333 20.21 7.99 -17.99
CA VAL A 333 18.95 7.87 -17.24
C VAL A 333 18.00 6.96 -18.02
N LEU A 334 17.50 5.93 -17.33
CA LEU A 334 16.46 5.02 -17.80
C LEU A 334 15.20 5.21 -16.95
N THR A 335 14.18 5.81 -17.54
CA THR A 335 12.87 5.97 -16.89
C THR A 335 11.94 4.87 -17.36
N LEU A 336 11.45 4.09 -16.42
CA LEU A 336 10.46 3.06 -16.65
C LEU A 336 9.07 3.66 -16.41
N PRO A 337 8.18 3.67 -17.40
CA PRO A 337 6.81 4.12 -17.21
C PRO A 337 6.15 3.31 -16.08
N SER A 338 5.42 4.01 -15.23
CA SER A 338 4.52 3.40 -14.27
C SER A 338 3.09 3.47 -14.80
N HIS A 339 2.42 2.33 -14.75
CA HIS A 339 0.97 2.29 -14.80
C HIS A 339 0.53 1.83 -13.42
N SER A 340 0.28 2.79 -12.53
CA SER A 340 -0.46 2.51 -11.30
C SER A 340 -1.94 2.44 -11.66
N PHE A 341 -2.68 1.58 -10.97
CA PHE A 341 -4.14 1.67 -11.00
C PHE A 341 -4.57 3.04 -10.47
N PRO A 342 -5.65 3.62 -11.02
CA PRO A 342 -6.18 4.88 -10.50
C PRO A 342 -6.53 4.72 -9.01
N VAL A 343 -6.02 5.61 -8.18
CA VAL A 343 -6.33 5.66 -6.75
C VAL A 343 -7.24 6.86 -6.49
N HIS A 344 -8.41 6.59 -5.91
CA HIS A 344 -9.29 7.65 -5.45
C HIS A 344 -8.83 8.18 -4.08
N VAL A 345 -8.74 9.50 -3.95
CA VAL A 345 -8.30 10.16 -2.72
C VAL A 345 -9.49 10.82 -2.04
N MET A 346 -9.79 10.39 -0.82
CA MET A 346 -10.85 10.97 0.01
C MET A 346 -10.24 11.79 1.14
N TYR A 347 -10.66 13.05 1.25
CA TYR A 347 -10.28 13.92 2.37
C TYR A 347 -11.42 13.93 3.38
N ARG A 348 -11.09 13.69 4.66
CA ARG A 348 -12.04 13.85 5.76
C ARG A 348 -11.99 15.29 6.29
N ASP A 349 -13.10 15.71 6.88
CA ASP A 349 -13.21 17.03 7.51
C ASP A 349 -12.17 17.18 8.63
N GLN A 350 -11.44 18.29 8.61
CA GLN A 350 -10.39 18.61 9.58
C GLN A 350 -10.93 18.77 11.01
N SER A 351 -12.21 19.10 11.17
CA SER A 351 -12.88 19.17 12.47
C SER A 351 -12.84 17.84 13.23
N LEU A 352 -12.82 16.70 12.52
CA LEU A 352 -12.72 15.36 13.10
C LEU A 352 -11.31 15.04 13.65
N LEU A 353 -10.32 15.89 13.37
CA LEU A 353 -8.93 15.70 13.76
C LEU A 353 -8.51 16.61 14.93
N GLN A 354 -9.47 17.30 15.56
CA GLN A 354 -9.21 18.17 16.71
C GLN A 354 -9.17 17.35 18.01
N PRO A 355 -8.18 17.56 18.89
CA PRO A 355 -8.19 16.96 20.23
C PRO A 355 -9.43 17.43 20.99
N SER A 356 -10.19 16.48 21.55
CA SER A 356 -11.33 16.79 22.41
C SER A 356 -10.90 17.54 23.68
N ASP A 357 -9.68 17.26 24.16
CA ASP A 357 -9.13 17.76 25.41
C ASP A 357 -7.63 18.05 25.30
N SER A 358 -7.11 18.89 26.20
CA SER A 358 -5.69 19.32 26.24
C SER A 358 -4.70 18.18 26.50
N THR A 359 -5.16 17.02 26.98
CA THR A 359 -4.35 15.84 27.26
C THR A 359 -4.22 14.89 26.07
N THR A 360 -5.05 15.07 25.03
CA THR A 360 -5.05 14.19 23.86
C THR A 360 -4.05 14.70 22.83
N THR A 361 -3.00 13.91 22.59
CA THR A 361 -1.99 14.25 21.58
C THR A 361 -2.54 14.05 20.18
N THR A 362 -2.06 14.86 19.22
CA THR A 362 -2.41 14.74 17.79
C THR A 362 -2.23 13.33 17.26
N GLY A 363 -1.18 12.62 17.70
CA GLY A 363 -0.95 11.22 17.31
C GLY A 363 -2.07 10.28 17.74
N ARG A 364 -2.68 10.47 18.92
CA ARG A 364 -3.80 9.63 19.39
C ARG A 364 -5.07 9.90 18.60
N VAL A 365 -5.38 11.17 18.30
CA VAL A 365 -6.52 11.54 17.46
C VAL A 365 -6.40 10.93 16.07
N LEU A 366 -5.23 11.07 15.43
CA LEU A 366 -4.96 10.48 14.11
C LEU A 366 -5.05 8.95 14.13
N THR A 367 -4.61 8.31 15.22
CA THR A 367 -4.72 6.85 15.36
C THR A 367 -6.18 6.41 15.44
N SER A 368 -6.99 7.09 16.26
CA SER A 368 -8.42 6.77 16.36
C SER A 368 -9.13 6.96 15.02
N ALA A 369 -8.94 8.11 14.38
CA ALA A 369 -9.55 8.41 13.09
C ALA A 369 -9.14 7.42 11.99
N ALA A 370 -7.89 6.95 12.01
CA ALA A 370 -7.39 5.93 11.08
C ALA A 370 -8.05 4.56 11.33
N VAL A 371 -8.21 4.16 12.60
CA VAL A 371 -8.92 2.92 12.99
C VAL A 371 -10.39 2.98 12.58
N ASP A 372 -11.08 4.08 12.89
CA ASP A 372 -12.49 4.27 12.54
C ASP A 372 -12.70 4.23 11.02
N THR A 373 -11.80 4.88 10.27
CA THR A 373 -11.83 4.85 8.81
C THR A 373 -11.55 3.44 8.26
N ALA A 374 -10.59 2.71 8.84
CA ALA A 374 -10.30 1.33 8.43
C ALA A 374 -11.50 0.41 8.65
N LEU A 375 -12.22 0.55 9.77
CA LEU A 375 -13.41 -0.23 10.07
C LEU A 375 -14.59 0.13 9.17
N GLN A 376 -14.79 1.43 8.91
CA GLN A 376 -15.78 1.88 7.94
C GLN A 376 -15.50 1.27 6.56
N LEU A 377 -14.26 1.34 6.07
CA LEU A 377 -13.86 0.74 4.80
C LEU A 377 -14.05 -0.78 4.81
N PHE A 378 -13.74 -1.46 5.91
CA PHE A 378 -13.95 -2.90 6.05
C PHE A 378 -15.43 -3.30 5.95
N GLN A 379 -16.34 -2.48 6.47
CA GLN A 379 -17.78 -2.73 6.41
C GLN A 379 -18.38 -2.39 5.04
N GLU A 380 -17.90 -1.33 4.39
CA GLU A 380 -18.41 -0.86 3.10
C GLU A 380 -17.82 -1.62 1.90
N SER A 381 -16.59 -2.12 2.02
CA SER A 381 -15.87 -2.78 0.93
C SER A 381 -16.19 -4.26 0.85
N GLN A 382 -16.34 -4.78 -0.39
CA GLN A 382 -16.64 -6.20 -0.62
C GLN A 382 -15.39 -7.10 -0.53
N SER A 383 -14.21 -6.55 -0.83
CA SER A 383 -12.93 -7.26 -0.86
C SER A 383 -11.75 -6.29 -0.84
N GLY A 384 -10.55 -6.81 -0.53
CA GLY A 384 -9.31 -6.04 -0.52
C GLY A 384 -8.61 -6.01 0.84
N ASN A 385 -7.34 -5.63 0.83
CA ASN A 385 -6.55 -5.43 2.04
C ASN A 385 -6.51 -3.94 2.41
N ILE A 386 -6.44 -3.64 3.70
CA ILE A 386 -6.34 -2.26 4.22
C ILE A 386 -4.93 -2.07 4.77
N LEU A 387 -4.20 -1.10 4.23
CA LEU A 387 -2.90 -0.66 4.72
C LEU A 387 -3.07 0.65 5.50
N VAL A 388 -2.72 0.64 6.79
CA VAL A 388 -2.82 1.81 7.66
C VAL A 388 -1.42 2.30 8.04
N PHE A 389 -1.12 3.56 7.73
CA PHE A 389 0.13 4.20 8.14
C PHE A 389 -0.04 4.88 9.50
N LEU A 390 0.81 4.50 10.46
CA LEU A 390 0.77 5.04 11.83
C LEU A 390 2.14 5.58 12.25
N PRO A 391 2.19 6.59 13.16
CA PRO A 391 3.44 7.30 13.46
C PRO A 391 4.54 6.47 14.15
N GLY A 392 4.20 5.33 14.75
CA GLY A 392 5.19 4.50 15.42
C GLY A 392 4.62 3.33 16.22
N LYS A 393 5.51 2.58 16.87
CA LYS A 393 5.20 1.31 17.55
C LYS A 393 4.09 1.41 18.59
N TYR A 394 4.07 2.50 19.38
CA TYR A 394 3.02 2.73 20.37
C TYR A 394 1.63 2.84 19.70
N HIS A 395 1.52 3.66 18.66
CA HIS A 395 0.27 3.85 17.91
C HIS A 395 -0.15 2.58 17.16
N LEU A 396 0.80 1.82 16.62
CA LEU A 396 0.55 0.51 16.03
C LEU A 396 -0.08 -0.46 17.04
N GLY A 397 0.49 -0.56 18.25
CA GLY A 397 -0.06 -1.41 19.31
C GLY A 397 -1.50 -1.02 19.69
N VAL A 398 -1.72 0.28 19.92
CA VAL A 398 -3.06 0.81 20.26
C VAL A 398 -4.08 0.54 19.15
N ALA A 399 -3.72 0.80 17.89
CA ALA A 399 -4.61 0.55 16.76
C ALA A 399 -4.95 -0.93 16.62
N PHE A 400 -3.96 -1.81 16.79
CA PHE A 400 -4.14 -3.25 16.70
C PHE A 400 -5.09 -3.78 17.77
N GLU A 401 -4.91 -3.36 19.03
CA GLU A 401 -5.82 -3.72 20.13
C GLU A 401 -7.26 -3.22 19.88
N CYS A 402 -7.41 -1.97 19.40
CA CYS A 402 -8.71 -1.40 19.09
C CYS A 402 -9.42 -2.18 17.98
N LEU A 403 -8.72 -2.49 16.89
CA LEU A 403 -9.27 -3.25 15.76
C LEU A 403 -9.69 -4.66 16.19
N LEU A 404 -8.87 -5.37 16.96
CA LEU A 404 -9.21 -6.70 17.46
C LEU A 404 -10.45 -6.68 18.37
N THR A 405 -10.51 -5.73 19.30
CA THR A 405 -11.64 -5.60 20.24
C THR A 405 -12.95 -5.31 19.49
N GLN A 406 -12.91 -4.42 18.50
CA GLN A 406 -14.11 -4.06 17.73
C GLN A 406 -14.56 -5.17 16.77
N LEU A 407 -13.62 -5.93 16.19
CA LEU A 407 -13.94 -7.10 15.36
C LEU A 407 -14.47 -8.29 16.18
N GLN A 408 -14.09 -8.42 17.44
CA GLN A 408 -14.60 -9.47 18.34
C GLN A 408 -15.98 -9.15 18.92
N SER A 409 -16.25 -7.88 19.20
CA SER A 409 -17.54 -7.42 19.74
C SER A 409 -18.63 -7.31 18.68
N SER A 410 -18.24 -6.96 17.46
CA SER A 410 -19.12 -7.00 16.30
C SER A 410 -19.19 -8.44 15.82
N SER A 411 -20.38 -9.05 15.77
CA SER A 411 -20.62 -10.31 15.07
C SER A 411 -20.53 -10.13 13.54
N LEU A 412 -19.47 -9.47 13.07
CA LEU A 412 -19.12 -9.28 11.66
C LEU A 412 -18.65 -10.62 11.11
N THR A 413 -19.60 -11.42 10.66
CA THR A 413 -19.30 -12.55 9.77
C THR A 413 -18.54 -12.01 8.58
N ALA A 414 -17.31 -12.50 8.38
CA ALA A 414 -16.52 -12.27 7.17
C ALA A 414 -17.42 -12.47 5.92
N PRO A 415 -17.23 -11.68 4.85
CA PRO A 415 -18.02 -11.84 3.64
C PRO A 415 -18.00 -13.31 3.20
N LYS A 416 -19.19 -13.92 3.16
CA LYS A 416 -19.39 -15.30 2.72
C LYS A 416 -19.08 -15.38 1.22
N LYS A 417 -17.81 -15.60 0.86
CA LYS A 417 -17.35 -16.45 -0.24
C LYS A 417 -15.82 -16.36 -0.40
N GLY A 418 -15.16 -17.49 -0.11
CA GLY A 418 -13.96 -17.96 -0.81
C GLY A 418 -12.74 -17.04 -0.80
N GLY A 419 -12.10 -16.88 0.35
CA GLY A 419 -10.75 -16.32 0.43
C GLY A 419 -10.14 -16.63 1.80
N SER A 420 -9.29 -17.65 1.87
CA SER A 420 -8.51 -17.95 3.07
C SER A 420 -7.50 -16.84 3.33
N GLY A 421 -7.68 -16.05 4.39
CA GLY A 421 -6.61 -15.24 4.96
C GLY A 421 -7.06 -13.92 5.58
N SER A 422 -7.54 -13.93 6.83
CA SER A 422 -7.44 -12.74 7.68
C SER A 422 -6.17 -12.84 8.52
N TRP A 423 -5.04 -12.41 7.96
CA TRP A 423 -3.83 -12.20 8.75
C TRP A 423 -3.86 -10.76 9.27
N ILE A 424 -4.33 -10.58 10.50
CA ILE A 424 -4.14 -9.32 11.23
C ILE A 424 -2.82 -9.48 11.99
N GLY A 425 -1.75 -8.88 11.48
CA GLY A 425 -0.42 -8.92 12.09
C GLY A 425 0.32 -7.60 11.89
N PRO A 426 1.19 -7.19 12.82
CA PRO A 426 2.14 -6.13 12.56
C PRO A 426 3.10 -6.60 11.45
N PHE A 427 3.37 -5.74 10.47
CA PHE A 427 4.46 -5.94 9.51
C PHE A 427 5.83 -5.92 10.20
#